data_AF-A0A353F996-F1
#
_entry.id   AF-A0A353F996-F1
#
_cell.length_a   1.000
_cell.length_b   1.000
_cell.length_c   1.000
_cell.angle_alpha   90.00
_cell.angle_beta   90.00
_cell.angle_gamma   90.00
#
_symmetry.space_group_name_H-M   'P 1'
#
loop_
_entity.id
_entity.type
_entity.pdbx_description
1 polymer ?
#
loop_
_entity_poly.entity_id
_entity_poly.type
_entity_poly.pdbx_seq_one_letter_code
_entity_poly.pdbx_strand_id
1 'polypeptide(L)'
;MKMKFLLSLLLVAAIGSGALAQEKHHGRDVNPEKMATKMTEKMVANLGLNDDQKAKVYESNLKFAKVRKESRNEMKSAADQHEADMKGILTEDQYKMYAEHKDKMKDRMREKHGKRQQPE
;
A
#
# COMPACT_ATOMS: atom_id res chain seq x y z
N MET A 1 23.39 7.51 66.09
CA MET A 1 22.08 6.90 66.39
C MET A 1 21.17 7.01 65.16
N LYS A 2 20.60 5.87 64.76
CA LYS A 2 19.30 5.70 64.08
C LYS A 2 19.08 6.30 62.68
N MET A 3 19.52 5.52 61.68
CA MET A 3 18.71 4.96 60.58
C MET A 3 17.38 5.66 60.22
N LYS A 4 17.18 5.93 58.93
CA LYS A 4 15.96 5.62 58.15
C LYS A 4 16.25 5.78 56.66
N PHE A 5 16.55 4.65 56.02
CA PHE A 5 16.43 4.48 54.57
C PHE A 5 14.96 4.70 54.20
N LEU A 6 14.67 5.64 53.30
CA LEU A 6 13.37 5.73 52.64
C LEU A 6 13.54 5.28 51.19
N LEU A 7 12.98 4.10 50.97
CA LEU A 7 12.85 3.37 49.73
C LEU A 7 11.97 4.16 48.75
N SER A 8 12.55 4.83 47.76
CA SER A 8 11.81 5.35 46.59
C SER A 8 12.14 4.51 45.37
N LEU A 9 11.63 3.27 45.38
CA LEU A 9 11.56 2.41 44.20
C LEU A 9 10.21 2.68 43.55
N LEU A 10 10.17 3.56 42.54
CA LEU A 10 9.06 3.62 41.60
C LEU A 10 9.62 3.71 40.18
N LEU A 11 9.90 2.50 39.69
CA LEU A 11 10.13 2.15 38.31
C LEU A 11 8.94 2.62 37.46
N VAL A 12 9.15 3.63 36.60
CA VAL A 12 8.35 3.78 35.38
C VAL A 12 9.32 3.78 34.23
N ALA A 13 9.69 2.57 33.82
CA ALA A 13 10.11 2.31 32.46
C ALA A 13 8.91 2.67 31.56
N ALA A 14 8.94 3.85 30.95
CA ALA A 14 8.01 4.20 29.88
C ALA A 14 8.40 3.37 28.65
N ILE A 15 7.87 2.15 28.64
CA ILE A 15 7.83 1.23 27.53
C ILE A 15 7.21 1.94 26.33
N GLY A 16 7.73 1.58 25.15
CA GLY A 16 7.48 2.21 23.87
C GLY A 16 6.03 2.56 23.59
N SER A 17 5.84 3.82 23.18
CA SER A 17 4.77 4.12 22.24
C SER A 17 5.20 3.55 20.89
N GLY A 18 4.73 2.33 20.62
CA GLY A 18 4.81 1.75 19.29
C GLY A 18 4.24 2.75 18.29
N ALA A 19 5.03 3.06 17.26
CA ALA A 19 4.54 3.67 16.04
C ALA A 19 3.61 2.67 15.35
N LEU A 20 2.39 2.53 15.88
CA LEU A 20 1.26 1.86 15.24
C LEU A 20 0.76 2.78 14.12
N ALA A 21 1.42 2.80 12.96
CA ALA A 21 0.89 3.54 11.82
C ALA A 21 1.42 3.09 10.46
N GLN A 22 1.57 1.78 10.23
CA GLN A 22 1.49 1.27 8.85
C GLN A 22 0.64 0.00 8.89
N GLU A 23 -0.68 0.18 9.00
CA GLU A 23 -1.63 -0.83 8.54
C GLU A 23 -1.20 -1.19 7.11
N LYS A 24 -0.72 -2.43 6.93
CA LYS A 24 -0.36 -2.97 5.63
C LYS A 24 -1.59 -2.82 4.74
N HIS A 25 -1.60 -1.80 3.88
CA HIS A 25 -2.49 -1.75 2.74
C HIS A 25 -2.02 -2.82 1.74
N HIS A 26 -2.18 -4.09 2.12
CA HIS A 26 -2.27 -5.19 1.16
C HIS A 26 -3.33 -4.77 0.15
N GLY A 27 -2.95 -4.77 -1.12
CA GLY A 27 -3.70 -4.17 -2.22
C GLY A 27 -5.19 -4.42 -2.09
N ARG A 28 -5.91 -3.44 -1.50
CA ARG A 28 -7.35 -3.53 -1.38
C ARG A 28 -7.89 -3.66 -2.79
N ASP A 29 -8.78 -4.61 -2.99
CA ASP A 29 -9.60 -4.63 -4.19
C ASP A 29 -10.23 -3.24 -4.31
N VAL A 30 -9.85 -2.53 -5.37
CA VAL A 30 -10.24 -1.14 -5.53
C VAL A 30 -11.61 -1.17 -6.16
N ASN A 31 -12.64 -0.87 -5.36
CA ASN A 31 -13.97 -0.67 -5.90
C ASN A 31 -13.91 0.51 -6.93
N PRO A 32 -14.20 0.26 -8.23
CA PRO A 32 -14.13 1.29 -9.26
C PRO A 32 -15.02 2.50 -8.99
N GLU A 33 -16.21 2.30 -8.41
CA GLU A 33 -17.17 3.36 -8.10
C GLU A 33 -16.65 4.28 -6.99
N LYS A 34 -16.06 3.68 -5.95
CA LYS A 34 -15.43 4.44 -4.87
C LYS A 34 -14.22 5.23 -5.37
N MET A 35 -13.45 4.67 -6.30
CA MET A 35 -12.35 5.40 -6.95
C MET A 35 -12.88 6.57 -7.78
N ALA A 36 -13.88 6.31 -8.64
CA ALA A 36 -14.48 7.31 -9.50
C ALA A 36 -15.07 8.47 -8.70
N THR A 37 -15.81 8.16 -7.63
CA THR A 37 -16.38 9.15 -6.70
C THR A 37 -15.29 10.07 -6.15
N LYS A 38 -14.21 9.49 -5.58
CA LYS A 38 -13.11 10.29 -5.02
C LYS A 38 -12.40 11.16 -6.07
N MET A 39 -12.23 10.65 -7.29
CA MET A 39 -11.64 11.43 -8.38
C MET A 39 -12.54 12.61 -8.74
N THR A 40 -13.84 12.36 -8.88
CA THR A 40 -14.83 13.39 -9.17
C THR A 40 -14.91 14.43 -8.08
N GLU A 41 -14.97 14.04 -6.81
CA GLU A 41 -15.00 14.96 -5.67
C GLU A 41 -13.78 15.89 -5.65
N LYS A 42 -12.59 15.35 -5.91
CA LYS A 42 -11.36 16.16 -6.04
C LYS A 42 -11.45 17.15 -7.20
N MET A 43 -12.00 16.74 -8.35
CA MET A 43 -12.16 17.62 -9.50
C MET A 43 -13.21 18.71 -9.24
N VAL A 44 -14.32 18.36 -8.60
CA VAL A 44 -15.32 19.35 -8.16
C VAL A 44 -14.68 20.37 -7.22
N ALA A 45 -13.92 19.92 -6.22
CA ALA A 45 -13.27 20.81 -5.25
C ALA A 45 -12.21 21.72 -5.89
N ASN A 46 -11.41 21.18 -6.81
CA ASN A 46 -10.29 21.93 -7.40
C ASN A 46 -10.72 22.83 -8.57
N LEU A 47 -11.80 22.50 -9.27
CA LEU A 47 -12.21 23.15 -10.51
C LEU A 47 -13.57 23.87 -10.42
N GLY A 48 -14.29 23.72 -9.30
CA GLY A 48 -15.60 24.36 -9.11
C GLY A 48 -16.67 23.84 -10.09
N LEU A 49 -16.66 22.54 -10.38
CA LEU A 49 -17.57 21.94 -11.37
C LEU A 49 -19.04 22.06 -10.94
N ASN A 50 -19.92 22.38 -11.89
CA ASN A 50 -21.37 22.32 -11.68
C ASN A 50 -21.92 20.87 -11.77
N ASP A 51 -23.21 20.69 -11.50
CA ASP A 51 -23.83 19.36 -11.42
C ASP A 51 -23.77 18.59 -12.75
N ASP A 52 -24.00 19.25 -13.88
CA ASP A 52 -23.91 18.63 -15.20
C ASP A 52 -22.49 18.17 -15.54
N GLN A 53 -21.49 18.97 -15.19
CA GLN A 53 -20.07 18.63 -15.37
C GLN A 53 -19.66 17.49 -14.43
N LYS A 54 -20.12 17.53 -13.17
CA LYS A 54 -19.86 16.49 -12.16
C LYS A 54 -20.37 15.12 -12.63
N ALA A 55 -21.57 15.05 -13.20
CA ALA A 55 -22.14 13.81 -13.73
C ALA A 55 -21.28 13.22 -14.86
N LYS A 56 -20.90 14.05 -15.84
CA LYS A 56 -20.04 13.63 -16.98
C LYS A 56 -18.65 13.19 -16.53
N VAL A 57 -18.05 13.92 -15.58
CA VAL A 57 -16.75 13.58 -15.01
C VAL A 57 -16.81 12.28 -14.23
N TYR A 58 -17.88 12.03 -13.47
CA TYR A 58 -18.09 10.76 -12.78
C TYR A 58 -18.15 9.58 -13.74
N GLU A 59 -18.94 9.68 -14.81
CA GLU A 59 -19.02 8.61 -15.82
C GLU A 59 -17.67 8.32 -16.47
N SER A 60 -16.92 9.37 -16.83
CA SER A 60 -15.57 9.25 -17.37
C SER A 60 -14.62 8.55 -16.39
N ASN A 61 -14.61 9.00 -15.13
CA ASN A 61 -13.78 8.43 -14.07
C ASN A 61 -14.15 6.97 -13.76
N LEU A 62 -15.44 6.62 -13.86
CA LEU A 62 -15.91 5.25 -13.65
C LEU A 62 -15.41 4.31 -14.76
N LYS A 63 -15.49 4.73 -16.02
CA LYS A 63 -14.93 3.99 -17.15
C LYS A 63 -13.43 3.76 -16.96
N PHE A 64 -12.71 4.83 -16.63
CA PHE A 64 -11.27 4.76 -16.34
C PHE A 64 -10.95 3.81 -15.17
N ALA A 65 -11.69 3.89 -14.07
CA ALA A 65 -11.47 3.05 -12.90
C ALA A 65 -11.74 1.56 -13.18
N LYS A 66 -12.73 1.25 -14.03
CA LYS A 66 -13.01 -0.13 -14.48
C LYS A 66 -11.87 -0.69 -15.31
N VAL A 67 -11.41 0.05 -16.34
CA VAL A 67 -10.26 -0.35 -17.17
C VAL A 67 -9.01 -0.55 -16.31
N ARG A 68 -8.78 0.33 -15.34
CA ARG A 68 -7.65 0.19 -14.42
C ARG A 68 -7.76 -1.08 -13.55
N LYS A 69 -8.95 -1.45 -13.08
CA LYS A 69 -9.16 -2.68 -12.31
C LYS A 69 -8.91 -3.92 -13.17
N GLU A 70 -9.40 -3.91 -14.39
CA GLU A 70 -9.20 -5.01 -15.34
C GLU A 70 -7.73 -5.20 -15.69
N SER A 71 -7.03 -4.13 -16.10
CA SER A 71 -5.59 -4.17 -16.39
C SER A 71 -4.75 -4.66 -15.20
N ARG A 72 -5.15 -4.31 -13.96
CA ARG A 72 -4.51 -4.86 -12.75
C ARG A 72 -4.70 -6.37 -12.61
N ASN A 73 -5.89 -6.87 -12.91
CA ASN A 73 -6.19 -8.30 -12.86
C ASN A 73 -5.41 -9.05 -13.94
N GLU A 74 -5.35 -8.51 -15.16
CA GLU A 74 -4.57 -9.06 -16.27
C GLU A 74 -3.08 -9.14 -15.93
N MET A 75 -2.49 -8.05 -15.42
CA MET A 75 -1.10 -8.05 -14.97
C MET A 75 -0.84 -9.08 -13.87
N LYS A 76 -1.78 -9.24 -12.92
CA LYS A 76 -1.63 -10.24 -11.87
C LYS A 76 -1.61 -11.65 -12.46
N SER A 77 -2.58 -11.95 -13.33
CA SER A 77 -2.65 -13.24 -14.02
C SER A 77 -1.38 -13.52 -14.85
N ALA A 78 -0.92 -12.53 -15.61
CA ALA A 78 0.31 -12.65 -16.39
C ALA A 78 1.56 -12.86 -15.51
N ALA A 79 1.63 -12.22 -14.34
CA ALA A 79 2.71 -12.41 -13.39
C ALA A 79 2.69 -13.81 -12.77
N ASP A 80 1.50 -14.31 -12.40
CA ASP A 80 1.32 -15.65 -11.85
C ASP A 80 1.69 -16.72 -12.89
N GLN A 81 1.30 -16.54 -14.15
CA GLN A 81 1.68 -17.43 -15.26
C GLN A 81 3.19 -17.42 -15.50
N HIS A 82 3.79 -16.24 -15.61
CA HIS A 82 5.23 -16.11 -15.80
C HIS A 82 6.01 -16.76 -14.64
N GLU A 83 5.52 -16.67 -13.40
CA GLU A 83 6.12 -17.35 -12.27
C GLU A 83 6.03 -18.89 -12.38
N ALA A 84 4.90 -19.41 -12.84
CA ALA A 84 4.75 -20.85 -13.11
C ALA A 84 5.71 -21.31 -14.20
N ASP A 85 5.82 -20.55 -15.30
CA ASP A 85 6.74 -20.86 -16.40
C ASP A 85 8.21 -20.87 -15.91
N MET A 86 8.61 -19.87 -15.12
CA MET A 86 9.97 -19.83 -14.55
C MET A 86 10.26 -21.00 -13.64
N LYS A 87 9.27 -21.48 -12.86
CA LYS A 87 9.43 -22.67 -12.03
C LYS A 87 9.62 -23.95 -12.86
N GLY A 88 9.05 -24.01 -14.06
CA GLY A 88 9.25 -25.13 -14.99
C GLY A 88 10.57 -25.09 -15.75
N ILE A 89 11.13 -23.89 -15.99
CA ILE A 89 12.37 -23.70 -16.76
C ILE A 89 13.63 -23.80 -15.88
N LEU A 90 13.57 -23.29 -14.65
CA LEU A 90 14.73 -23.19 -13.76
C LEU A 90 14.90 -24.47 -12.93
N THR A 91 16.16 -24.77 -12.55
CA THR A 91 16.41 -25.76 -11.49
C THR A 91 15.93 -25.24 -10.14
N GLU A 92 15.79 -26.11 -9.15
CA GLU A 92 15.32 -25.73 -7.81
C GLU A 92 16.19 -24.63 -7.17
N ASP A 93 17.52 -24.79 -7.21
CA ASP A 93 18.46 -23.81 -6.69
C ASP A 93 18.38 -22.46 -7.44
N GLN A 94 18.24 -22.49 -8.77
CA GLN A 94 18.08 -21.28 -9.59
C GLN A 94 16.76 -20.56 -9.29
N TYR A 95 15.66 -21.32 -9.14
CA TYR A 95 14.37 -20.76 -8.79
C TYR A 95 14.38 -20.12 -7.40
N LYS A 96 15.07 -20.74 -6.43
CA LYS A 96 15.25 -20.16 -5.10
C LYS A 96 15.99 -18.81 -5.17
N MET A 97 17.09 -18.74 -5.91
CA MET A 97 17.81 -17.47 -6.13
C MET A 97 16.94 -16.42 -6.81
N TYR A 98 16.16 -16.82 -7.82
CA TYR A 98 15.22 -15.96 -8.52
C TYR A 98 14.13 -15.39 -7.58
N ALA A 99 13.53 -16.24 -6.74
CA ALA A 99 12.52 -15.86 -5.77
C ALA A 99 13.07 -14.87 -4.73
N GLU A 100 14.26 -15.13 -4.19
CA GLU A 100 14.94 -14.22 -3.25
C GLU A 100 15.22 -12.85 -3.88
N HIS A 101 15.66 -12.83 -5.15
CA HIS A 101 15.89 -11.57 -5.86
C HIS A 101 14.60 -10.79 -6.09
N LYS A 102 13.50 -11.48 -6.45
CA LYS A 102 12.17 -10.88 -6.61
C LYS A 102 11.68 -10.24 -5.31
N ASP A 103 11.87 -10.89 -4.17
CA ASP A 103 11.43 -10.35 -2.88
C ASP A 103 12.28 -9.15 -2.44
N LYS A 104 13.61 -9.20 -2.62
CA LYS A 104 14.49 -8.02 -2.42
C LYS A 104 14.06 -6.83 -3.27
N MET A 105 13.63 -7.07 -4.51
CA MET A 105 13.09 -6.02 -5.38
C MET A 105 11.78 -5.43 -4.81
N LYS A 106 10.85 -6.27 -4.33
CA LYS A 106 9.61 -5.80 -3.70
C LYS A 106 9.88 -4.96 -2.46
N ASP A 107 10.81 -5.37 -1.61
CA ASP A 107 11.13 -4.64 -0.38
C ASP A 107 11.77 -3.29 -0.68
N ARG A 108 12.69 -3.22 -1.66
CA ARG A 108 13.22 -1.92 -2.13
C ARG A 108 12.13 -0.99 -2.66
N MET A 109 11.12 -1.52 -3.35
CA MET A 109 9.99 -0.72 -3.82
C MET A 109 9.14 -0.21 -2.66
N ARG A 110 8.89 -1.05 -1.64
CA ARG A 110 8.17 -0.66 -0.42
C ARG A 110 8.91 0.41 0.36
N GLU A 111 10.22 0.28 0.53
CA GLU A 111 11.06 1.28 1.20
C GLU A 111 11.03 2.63 0.47
N LYS A 112 11.19 2.62 -0.86
CA LYS A 112 11.09 3.86 -1.67
C LYS A 112 9.73 4.52 -1.53
N HIS A 113 8.64 3.75 -1.48
CA HIS A 113 7.31 4.29 -1.25
C HIS A 113 7.09 4.78 0.17
N GLY A 114 7.69 4.14 1.18
CA GLY A 114 7.65 4.60 2.57
C GLY A 114 8.38 5.92 2.76
N LYS A 115 9.58 6.07 2.18
CA LYS A 115 10.37 7.32 2.23
C LYS A 115 9.65 8.50 1.59
N ARG A 116 8.96 8.27 0.47
CA ARG A 116 8.17 9.31 -0.23
C ARG A 116 6.92 9.79 0.53
N GLN A 117 6.48 9.05 1.55
CA GLN A 117 5.28 9.37 2.33
C GLN A 117 5.60 10.08 3.65
N GLN A 118 6.88 10.27 3.99
CA GLN A 118 7.26 11.11 5.11
C GLN A 118 7.25 12.57 4.63
N PRO A 119 6.45 13.47 5.23
CA PRO A 119 6.56 14.90 4.96
C PRO A 119 7.92 15.40 5.49
N GLU A 120 8.58 16.27 4.72
CA GLU A 120 9.77 17.03 5.17
C GLU A 120 9.40 18.04 6.27
#